data_AF-A0A8D8M883-F1
#
_entry.id   AF-A0A8D8M883-F1
#
_cell.length_a   1.000
_cell.length_b   1.000
_cell.length_c   1.000
_cell.angle_alpha   90.00
_cell.angle_beta   90.00
_cell.angle_gamma   90.00
#
_symmetry.space_group_name_H-M   'P 1'
#
loop_
_entity.id
_entity.type
_entity.pdbx_description
1 polymer ?
#
loop_
_entity_poly.entity_id
_entity_poly.type
_entity_poly.pdbx_seq_one_letter_code
_entity_poly.pdbx_strand_id
1 'polypeptide(L)'
;MRRLERHLERKAWVASFGRPKMTPQSLLASQTGLSPYLRFGCLSTRLFYHDLNKLYKRIKKAAPPLSLHGQLLWREFFYCAATRNPNFDRMAGNPICVQVPWDTNIEALAKWANAQTGFPWIDAIMTQLREEGWIHHLARHAVACFLTRGDLWVSWEEGMKIFDELLLDADWSVNAGMWMWLSCSSFFQQFFHCYCPVKFGRKADPNGDFIR
;
A
#
# COMPACT_ATOMS: atom_id res chain seq x y z
N MET A 1 9.37 18.77 7.55
CA MET A 1 10.23 18.50 8.72
C MET A 1 9.44 18.12 9.98
N ARG A 2 8.49 18.94 10.48
CA ARG A 2 7.70 18.65 11.72
C ARG A 2 7.11 17.23 11.82
N ARG A 3 6.58 16.68 10.72
CA ARG A 3 5.98 15.33 10.71
C ARG A 3 7.01 14.21 10.82
N LEU A 4 8.22 14.41 10.29
CA LEU A 4 9.36 13.50 10.46
C LEU A 4 9.80 13.48 11.93
N GLU A 5 9.93 14.65 12.57
CA GLU A 5 10.33 14.75 13.98
C GLU A 5 9.36 13.96 14.88
N ARG A 6 8.05 14.20 14.74
CA ARG A 6 7.01 13.42 15.44
C ARG A 6 7.07 11.93 15.15
N HIS A 7 7.39 11.54 13.91
CA HIS A 7 7.57 10.13 13.55
C HIS A 7 8.73 9.51 14.33
N LEU A 8 9.86 10.21 14.41
CA LEU A 8 11.07 9.77 15.11
C LEU A 8 10.95 9.82 16.64
N GLU A 9 10.05 10.63 17.19
CA GLU A 9 9.73 10.66 18.63
C GLU A 9 9.09 9.36 19.15
N ARG A 10 8.57 8.52 18.25
CA ARG A 10 7.99 7.20 18.56
C ARG A 10 9.09 6.18 18.91
N LYS A 11 9.90 6.48 19.92
CA LYS A 11 11.04 5.67 20.39
C LYS A 11 10.65 4.22 20.69
N ALA A 12 9.44 4.00 21.20
CA ALA A 12 8.91 2.67 21.45
C ALA A 12 8.77 1.82 20.18
N TRP A 13 8.39 2.42 19.04
CA TRP A 13 8.31 1.72 17.76
C TRP A 13 9.69 1.35 17.23
N VAL A 14 10.66 2.27 17.32
CA VAL A 14 12.07 2.00 16.99
C VAL A 14 12.70 0.99 17.94
N ALA A 15 12.20 0.90 19.18
CA ALA A 15 12.71 -0.03 20.18
C ALA A 15 12.10 -1.44 20.09
N SER A 16 10.84 -1.57 19.69
CA SER A 16 10.11 -2.84 19.71
C SER A 16 10.21 -3.65 18.42
N PHE A 17 10.72 -3.05 17.33
CA PHE A 17 11.01 -3.66 16.03
C PHE A 17 10.22 -4.95 15.71
N GLY A 18 8.91 -4.80 15.56
CA GLY A 18 8.01 -5.86 15.09
C GLY A 18 7.12 -5.34 13.98
N ARG A 19 6.60 -6.23 13.12
CA ARG A 19 5.47 -5.88 12.24
C ARG A 19 4.34 -5.39 13.15
N PRO A 20 3.93 -4.11 13.10
CA PRO A 20 2.81 -3.65 13.92
C PRO A 20 1.61 -4.54 13.61
N LYS A 21 0.99 -5.12 14.64
CA LYS A 21 -0.31 -5.76 14.44
C LYS A 21 -1.27 -4.69 13.95
N MET A 22 -2.03 -4.99 12.91
CA MET A 22 -3.09 -4.09 12.44
C MET A 22 -4.06 -3.88 13.58
N THR A 23 -4.29 -2.62 13.92
CA THR A 23 -5.31 -2.17 14.87
C THR A 23 -6.30 -1.28 14.12
N PRO A 24 -7.52 -1.07 14.62
CA PRO A 24 -8.47 -0.13 14.01
C PRO A 24 -7.84 1.26 13.80
N GLN A 25 -7.09 1.75 14.80
CA GLN A 25 -6.38 3.03 14.73
C GLN A 25 -5.32 3.09 13.60
N SER A 26 -4.79 1.95 13.17
CA SER A 26 -3.81 1.90 12.08
C SER A 26 -4.41 2.07 10.69
N LEU A 27 -5.74 1.91 10.55
CA LEU A 27 -6.47 2.12 9.31
C LEU A 27 -6.63 3.62 9.00
N LEU A 28 -6.74 4.43 10.05
CA LEU A 28 -6.86 5.88 9.95
C LEU A 28 -5.54 6.55 9.56
N ALA A 29 -5.65 7.70 8.90
CA ALA A 29 -4.49 8.50 8.52
C ALA A 29 -3.60 8.81 9.73
N SER A 30 -2.37 8.29 9.71
CA SER A 30 -1.43 8.52 10.80
C SER A 30 -0.98 9.98 10.82
N GLN A 31 -1.02 10.64 11.98
CA GLN A 31 -0.39 11.96 12.16
C GLN A 31 1.12 11.95 11.85
N THR A 32 1.75 10.77 11.80
CA THR A 32 3.16 10.56 11.46
C THR A 32 3.38 9.92 10.09
N GLY A 33 2.35 9.83 9.24
CA GLY A 33 2.45 9.29 7.88
C GLY A 33 3.39 10.12 7.00
N LEU A 34 4.30 9.45 6.27
CA LEU A 34 5.37 10.11 5.52
C LEU A 34 5.29 9.89 3.99
N SER A 35 4.46 8.97 3.51
CA SER A 35 4.48 8.55 2.09
C SER A 35 4.24 9.69 1.10
N PRO A 36 3.28 10.63 1.27
CA PRO A 36 3.12 11.75 0.34
C PRO A 36 4.35 12.66 0.29
N TYR A 37 4.98 12.92 1.45
CA TYR A 37 6.17 13.78 1.52
C TYR A 37 7.38 13.13 0.84
N LEU A 38 7.52 11.81 0.96
CA LEU A 38 8.56 11.06 0.26
C LEU A 38 8.31 11.07 -1.25
N ARG A 39 7.05 10.95 -1.68
CA ARG A 39 6.65 10.96 -3.09
C ARG A 39 6.96 12.30 -3.79
N PHE A 40 6.62 13.42 -3.16
CA PHE A 40 6.86 14.75 -3.73
C PHE A 40 8.27 15.29 -3.47
N GLY A 41 9.14 14.52 -2.79
CA GLY A 41 10.47 14.98 -2.41
C GLY A 41 10.48 16.07 -1.33
N CYS A 42 9.33 16.40 -0.72
CA CYS A 42 9.23 17.27 0.46
C CYS A 42 10.01 16.72 1.66
N LEU A 43 10.23 15.40 1.68
CA LEU A 43 11.13 14.73 2.60
C LEU A 43 12.13 13.89 1.78
N SER A 44 13.42 14.13 2.02
CA SER A 44 14.48 13.29 1.44
C SER A 44 14.45 11.88 2.04
N THR A 45 14.37 10.86 1.18
CA THR A 45 14.48 9.44 1.57
C THR A 45 15.81 9.14 2.24
N ARG A 46 16.90 9.74 1.74
CA ARG A 46 18.26 9.60 2.29
C ARG A 46 18.35 10.21 3.69
N LEU A 47 17.76 11.39 3.89
CA LEU A 47 17.70 12.03 5.21
C LEU A 47 16.97 11.12 6.21
N PHE A 48 15.78 10.64 5.83
CA PHE A 48 15.00 9.75 6.68
C PHE A 48 15.76 8.46 7.04
N TYR A 49 16.43 7.85 6.06
CA TYR A 49 17.31 6.69 6.27
C TYR A 49 18.42 6.97 7.30
N HIS A 50 19.14 8.09 7.15
CA HIS A 50 20.22 8.46 8.06
C HIS A 50 19.71 8.78 9.47
N ASP A 51 18.57 9.46 9.59
CA ASP A 51 18.00 9.83 10.89
C ASP A 51 17.47 8.60 11.65
N LEU A 52 16.85 7.65 10.95
CA LEU A 52 16.49 6.34 11.52
C LEU A 52 17.72 5.60 12.04
N ASN A 53 18.79 5.56 11.26
CA ASN A 53 20.05 4.94 11.66
C ASN A 53 20.64 5.57 12.92
N LYS A 54 20.71 6.91 12.97
CA LYS A 54 21.20 7.65 14.14
C LYS A 54 20.33 7.38 15.37
N LEU A 55 19.01 7.38 15.22
CA LEU A 55 18.07 7.12 16.31
C LEU A 55 18.22 5.69 16.85
N TYR A 56 18.27 4.69 15.96
CA TYR A 56 18.44 3.29 16.34
C TYR A 56 19.75 3.06 17.10
N LYS A 57 20.88 3.56 16.56
CA LYS A 57 22.19 3.46 17.23
C LYS A 57 22.17 4.09 18.62
N ARG A 58 21.47 5.22 18.80
CA ARG A 58 21.33 5.89 20.09
C ARG A 58 20.55 5.08 21.11
N ILE A 59 19.45 4.45 20.69
CA ILE A 59 18.55 3.68 21.58
C ILE A 59 19.11 2.29 21.88
N LYS A 60 19.55 1.57 20.85
CA LYS A 60 19.95 0.15 20.94
C LYS A 60 21.44 -0.05 21.12
N LYS A 61 22.27 0.98 20.92
CA LYS A 61 23.74 0.90 20.97
C LYS A 61 24.31 -0.22 20.09
N ALA A 62 23.64 -0.51 18.97
CA ALA A 62 23.97 -1.62 18.06
C ALA A 62 23.84 -1.18 16.61
N ALA A 63 24.41 -1.98 15.69
CA ALA A 63 24.23 -1.79 14.27
C ALA A 63 22.75 -1.96 13.88
N PRO A 64 22.18 -1.05 13.07
CA PRO A 64 20.81 -1.18 12.59
C PRO A 64 20.60 -2.42 11.70
N PRO A 65 19.59 -3.25 11.96
CA PRO A 65 19.26 -4.36 11.06
C PRO A 65 18.65 -3.82 9.75
N LEU A 66 18.76 -4.59 8.66
CA LEU A 66 18.19 -4.19 7.36
C LEU A 66 16.67 -3.95 7.44
N SER A 67 15.98 -4.73 8.25
CA SER A 67 14.53 -4.60 8.50
C SER A 67 14.13 -3.21 9.02
N LEU A 68 15.04 -2.44 9.63
CA LEU A 68 14.81 -1.04 10.01
C LEU A 68 14.34 -0.19 8.85
N HIS A 69 14.87 -0.47 7.67
CA HIS A 69 14.64 0.30 6.47
C HIS A 69 13.67 -0.40 5.53
N GLY A 70 13.01 -1.49 5.96
CA GLY A 70 12.25 -2.37 5.07
C GLY A 70 11.27 -1.63 4.16
N GLN A 71 10.55 -0.63 4.67
CA GLN A 71 9.62 0.17 3.87
C GLN A 71 10.31 1.05 2.82
N LEU A 72 11.48 1.63 3.16
CA LEU A 72 12.29 2.37 2.20
C LEU A 72 12.89 1.43 1.15
N LEU A 73 13.34 0.26 1.55
CA LEU A 73 13.89 -0.73 0.64
C LEU A 73 12.83 -1.27 -0.32
N TRP A 74 11.57 -1.41 0.11
CA TRP A 74 10.45 -1.72 -0.80
C TRP A 74 10.23 -0.63 -1.85
N ARG A 75 10.32 0.64 -1.46
CA ARG A 75 10.29 1.75 -2.42
C ARG A 75 11.45 1.62 -3.42
N GLU A 76 12.68 1.47 -2.95
CA GLU A 76 13.85 1.34 -3.84
C GLU A 76 13.75 0.09 -4.74
N PHE A 77 13.20 -1.02 -4.23
CA PHE A 77 12.97 -2.23 -5.01
C PHE A 77 12.09 -1.95 -6.23
N PHE A 78 10.94 -1.30 -6.05
CA PHE A 78 10.04 -0.99 -7.16
C PHE A 78 10.63 0.05 -8.11
N TYR A 79 11.34 1.06 -7.61
CA TYR A 79 12.07 2.01 -8.45
C TYR A 79 13.11 1.31 -9.34
N CYS A 80 13.92 0.42 -8.75
CA CYS A 80 14.90 -0.37 -9.49
C CYS A 80 14.25 -1.30 -10.52
N ALA A 81 13.16 -1.98 -10.14
CA ALA A 81 12.43 -2.87 -11.04
C ALA A 81 11.83 -2.11 -12.24
N ALA A 82 11.41 -0.86 -12.03
CA ALA A 82 10.80 -0.03 -13.07
C ALA A 82 11.83 0.70 -13.96
N THR A 83 13.05 0.96 -13.48
CA THR A 83 14.06 1.84 -14.13
C THR A 83 14.36 1.49 -15.60
N ARG A 84 14.29 0.21 -15.98
CA ARG A 84 14.56 -0.26 -17.36
C ARG A 84 13.37 -0.96 -17.99
N ASN A 85 12.17 -0.65 -17.52
CA ASN A 85 10.93 -1.22 -18.03
C ASN A 85 9.92 -0.09 -18.31
N PRO A 86 9.90 0.48 -19.53
CA PRO A 86 8.95 1.54 -19.86
C PRO A 86 7.49 1.06 -19.85
N ASN A 87 7.26 -0.26 -19.89
CA ASN A 87 5.93 -0.88 -19.84
C ASN A 87 5.59 -1.38 -18.42
N PHE A 88 6.28 -0.90 -17.37
CA PHE A 88 6.06 -1.39 -16.00
C PHE A 88 4.62 -1.17 -15.50
N ASP A 89 3.91 -0.20 -16.08
CA ASP A 89 2.54 0.21 -15.72
C ASP A 89 1.43 -0.46 -16.54
N ARG A 90 1.78 -1.40 -17.42
CA ARG A 90 0.82 -2.13 -18.24
C ARG A 90 1.15 -3.61 -18.30
N MET A 91 0.17 -4.43 -18.66
CA MET A 91 0.35 -5.87 -18.83
C MET A 91 0.97 -6.18 -20.18
N ALA A 92 0.41 -5.61 -21.26
CA ALA A 92 0.86 -5.88 -22.62
C ALA A 92 2.30 -5.36 -22.85
N GLY A 93 3.19 -6.25 -23.30
CA GLY A 93 4.59 -5.90 -23.58
C GLY A 93 5.46 -5.68 -22.33
N ASN A 94 4.96 -5.99 -21.14
CA ASN A 94 5.74 -5.94 -19.91
C ASN A 94 6.42 -7.29 -19.65
N PRO A 95 7.77 -7.37 -19.67
CA PRO A 95 8.51 -8.63 -19.66
C PRO A 95 8.40 -9.42 -18.35
N ILE A 96 7.94 -8.80 -17.26
CA ILE A 96 7.80 -9.43 -15.95
C ILE A 96 6.34 -9.64 -15.52
N CYS A 97 5.38 -9.23 -16.36
CA CYS A 97 3.96 -9.31 -16.06
C CYS A 97 3.34 -10.54 -16.73
N VAL A 98 2.72 -11.40 -15.93
CA VAL A 98 1.90 -12.51 -16.42
C VAL A 98 0.73 -11.92 -17.23
N GLN A 99 0.50 -12.48 -18.42
CA GLN A 99 -0.60 -12.11 -19.29
C GLN A 99 -1.85 -12.85 -18.82
N VAL A 100 -2.70 -12.15 -18.07
CA VAL A 100 -3.95 -12.69 -17.53
C VAL A 100 -5.12 -12.12 -18.36
N PRO A 101 -6.06 -12.96 -18.82
CA PRO A 101 -7.23 -12.50 -19.54
C PRO A 101 -8.25 -11.89 -18.55
N TRP A 102 -7.97 -10.67 -18.09
CA TRP A 102 -8.87 -9.90 -17.24
C TRP A 102 -10.14 -9.50 -17.99
N ASP A 103 -11.26 -9.43 -17.27
CA ASP A 103 -12.53 -9.02 -17.86
C ASP A 103 -12.66 -7.50 -17.97
N THR A 104 -13.44 -7.07 -18.96
CA THR A 104 -13.92 -5.69 -19.06
C THR A 104 -15.30 -5.60 -18.44
N ASN A 105 -15.36 -5.23 -17.15
CA ASN A 105 -16.62 -5.04 -16.42
C ASN A 105 -16.71 -3.61 -15.87
N ILE A 106 -17.23 -2.71 -16.70
CA ILE A 106 -17.32 -1.27 -16.40
C ILE A 106 -18.23 -1.02 -15.19
N GLU A 107 -19.31 -1.78 -15.04
CA GLU A 107 -20.25 -1.61 -13.92
C GLU A 107 -19.59 -2.02 -12.59
N ALA A 108 -18.92 -3.18 -12.55
CA ALA A 108 -18.22 -3.63 -11.36
C ALA A 108 -17.07 -2.69 -10.97
N LEU A 109 -16.31 -2.21 -11.96
CA LEU A 109 -15.27 -1.21 -11.75
C LEU A 109 -15.85 0.09 -11.17
N ALA A 110 -16.96 0.60 -11.72
CA ALA A 110 -17.62 1.80 -11.23
C ALA A 110 -18.13 1.64 -9.79
N LYS A 111 -18.74 0.49 -9.47
CA LYS A 111 -19.17 0.17 -8.10
C LYS A 111 -18.00 0.11 -7.13
N TRP A 112 -16.89 -0.52 -7.52
CA TRP A 112 -15.67 -0.57 -6.72
C TRP A 112 -15.06 0.81 -6.51
N ALA A 113 -14.90 1.59 -7.58
CA ALA A 113 -14.32 2.93 -7.51
C ALA A 113 -15.16 3.85 -6.62
N ASN A 114 -16.48 3.74 -6.66
CA ASN A 114 -17.41 4.61 -5.91
C ASN A 114 -17.84 4.08 -4.54
N ALA A 115 -17.18 3.05 -3.99
CA ALA A 115 -17.53 2.47 -2.69
C ALA A 115 -18.99 1.96 -2.62
N GLN A 116 -19.44 1.29 -3.69
CA GLN A 116 -20.80 0.75 -3.86
C GLN A 116 -20.77 -0.75 -4.20
N THR A 117 -19.79 -1.48 -3.68
CA THR A 117 -19.65 -2.93 -3.89
C THR A 117 -20.68 -3.74 -3.10
N GLY A 118 -21.21 -3.16 -2.02
CA GLY A 118 -22.08 -3.86 -1.08
C GLY A 118 -21.30 -4.67 -0.04
N PHE A 119 -19.97 -4.61 -0.05
CA PHE A 119 -19.10 -5.17 0.98
C PHE A 119 -18.60 -4.04 1.89
N PRO A 120 -19.17 -3.86 3.11
CA PRO A 120 -18.93 -2.67 3.91
C PRO A 120 -17.45 -2.39 4.22
N TRP A 121 -16.63 -3.43 4.35
CA TRP A 121 -15.18 -3.29 4.54
C TRP A 121 -14.47 -2.71 3.31
N ILE A 122 -14.84 -3.16 2.11
CA ILE A 122 -14.27 -2.66 0.85
C ILE A 122 -14.76 -1.23 0.60
N ASP A 123 -16.06 -1.00 0.80
CA ASP A 123 -16.68 0.30 0.61
C ASP A 123 -16.09 1.34 1.58
N ALA A 124 -15.92 1.04 2.87
CA ALA A 124 -15.29 1.95 3.82
C ALA A 124 -13.85 2.34 3.43
N ILE A 125 -13.05 1.38 2.92
CA ILE A 125 -11.70 1.68 2.44
C ILE A 125 -11.74 2.60 1.22
N MET A 126 -12.62 2.32 0.25
CA MET A 126 -12.72 3.12 -0.97
C MET A 126 -13.27 4.52 -0.68
N THR A 127 -14.18 4.66 0.29
CA THR A 127 -14.62 5.96 0.82
C THR A 127 -13.45 6.72 1.43
N GLN A 128 -12.69 6.11 2.34
CA GLN A 128 -11.52 6.74 2.96
C GLN A 128 -10.50 7.19 1.89
N LEU A 129 -10.23 6.35 0.88
CA LEU A 129 -9.33 6.71 -0.21
C LEU A 129 -9.80 7.97 -0.95
N ARG A 130 -11.10 8.07 -1.22
CA ARG A 130 -11.67 9.21 -1.94
C ARG A 130 -11.69 10.49 -1.12
N GLU A 131 -11.99 10.39 0.17
CA GLU A 131 -12.13 11.56 1.05
C GLU A 131 -10.79 12.06 1.61
N GLU A 132 -9.89 11.15 1.98
CA GLU A 132 -8.63 11.48 2.65
C GLU A 132 -7.40 11.38 1.75
N GLY A 133 -7.53 10.71 0.59
CA GLY A 133 -6.43 10.48 -0.34
C GLY A 133 -5.31 9.59 0.21
N TRP A 134 -5.55 8.86 1.29
CA TRP A 134 -4.60 7.92 1.87
C TRP A 134 -5.32 6.76 2.56
N ILE A 135 -4.86 5.54 2.29
CA ILE A 135 -5.30 4.34 2.98
C ILE A 135 -4.11 3.48 3.39
N HIS A 136 -4.27 2.77 4.51
CA HIS A 136 -3.25 1.88 5.06
C HIS A 136 -2.85 0.76 4.07
N HIS A 137 -1.60 0.30 4.11
CA HIS A 137 -1.10 -0.69 3.14
C HIS A 137 -1.94 -1.98 3.09
N LEU A 138 -2.42 -2.49 4.24
CA LEU A 138 -3.31 -3.66 4.26
C LEU A 138 -4.72 -3.37 3.73
N ALA A 139 -5.18 -2.13 3.80
CA ALA A 139 -6.43 -1.70 3.18
C ALA A 139 -6.28 -1.72 1.64
N ARG A 140 -5.14 -1.22 1.13
CA ARG A 140 -4.77 -1.36 -0.30
C ARG A 140 -4.77 -2.82 -0.75
N HIS A 141 -4.21 -3.72 0.07
CA HIS A 141 -4.22 -5.16 -0.22
C HIS A 141 -5.63 -5.72 -0.38
N ALA A 142 -6.54 -5.37 0.53
CA ALA A 142 -7.90 -5.86 0.50
C ALA A 142 -8.64 -5.42 -0.77
N VAL A 143 -8.62 -4.13 -1.09
CA VAL A 143 -9.37 -3.59 -2.23
C VAL A 143 -8.76 -3.96 -3.58
N ALA A 144 -7.44 -4.07 -3.68
CA ALA A 144 -6.77 -4.51 -4.91
C ALA A 144 -6.98 -6.01 -5.17
N CYS A 145 -6.92 -6.84 -4.12
CA CYS A 145 -7.26 -8.26 -4.23
C CYS A 145 -8.72 -8.43 -4.66
N PHE A 146 -9.65 -7.69 -4.05
CA PHE A 146 -11.07 -7.73 -4.39
C PHE A 146 -11.33 -7.37 -5.85
N LEU A 147 -10.73 -6.28 -6.35
CA LEU A 147 -10.89 -5.85 -7.74
C LEU A 147 -10.34 -6.87 -8.74
N THR A 148 -9.20 -7.49 -8.44
CA THR A 148 -8.46 -8.35 -9.38
C THR A 148 -8.81 -9.82 -9.18
N ARG A 149 -7.84 -10.61 -8.72
CA ARG A 149 -7.92 -12.08 -8.63
C ARG A 149 -8.84 -12.61 -7.52
N GLY A 150 -9.32 -11.74 -6.63
CA GLY A 150 -10.11 -12.13 -5.47
C GLY A 150 -11.58 -12.35 -5.83
N ASP A 151 -12.19 -11.34 -6.46
CA ASP A 151 -13.65 -11.30 -6.60
C ASP A 151 -14.10 -10.79 -7.99
N LEU A 152 -13.68 -9.61 -8.43
CA LEU A 152 -14.26 -8.96 -9.62
C LEU A 152 -13.61 -9.32 -10.96
N TRP A 153 -12.41 -9.91 -10.95
CA TRP A 153 -11.64 -10.29 -12.15
C TRP A 153 -11.36 -9.13 -13.12
N VAL A 154 -11.28 -7.90 -12.61
CA VAL A 154 -10.95 -6.69 -13.38
C VAL A 154 -9.44 -6.48 -13.40
N SER A 155 -8.92 -5.92 -14.50
CA SER A 155 -7.49 -5.65 -14.66
C SER A 155 -6.95 -4.74 -13.57
N TRP A 156 -5.76 -5.06 -13.08
CA TRP A 156 -5.02 -4.24 -12.13
C TRP A 156 -4.65 -2.87 -12.70
N GLU A 157 -4.60 -2.73 -14.03
CA GLU A 157 -4.37 -1.45 -14.70
C GLU A 157 -5.49 -0.44 -14.41
N GLU A 158 -6.75 -0.90 -14.32
CA GLU A 158 -7.88 -0.03 -13.99
C GLU A 158 -7.84 0.41 -12.53
N GLY A 159 -7.52 -0.51 -11.63
CA GLY A 159 -7.28 -0.19 -10.22
C GLY A 159 -6.12 0.80 -10.04
N MET A 160 -5.04 0.62 -10.81
CA MET A 160 -3.89 1.52 -10.81
C MET A 160 -4.29 2.95 -11.18
N LYS A 161 -5.09 3.14 -12.24
CA LYS A 161 -5.58 4.47 -12.67
C LYS A 161 -6.37 5.18 -11.57
N ILE A 162 -7.31 4.47 -10.92
CA ILE A 162 -8.10 5.04 -9.81
C ILE A 162 -7.20 5.39 -8.62
N PHE A 163 -6.22 4.55 -8.31
CA PHE A 163 -5.25 4.84 -7.25
C PHE A 163 -4.35 6.01 -7.60
N ASP A 164 -3.98 6.17 -8.87
CA ASP A 164 -3.16 7.28 -9.35
C ASP A 164 -3.90 8.62 -9.22
N GLU A 165 -5.21 8.62 -9.45
CA GLU A 165 -6.08 9.79 -9.28
C GLU A 165 -6.30 10.17 -7.81
N LEU A 166 -6.55 9.18 -6.94
CA LEU A 166 -7.00 9.43 -5.57
C LEU A 166 -5.87 9.50 -4.53
N LEU A 167 -4.75 8.79 -4.73
CA LEU A 167 -3.70 8.74 -3.70
C LEU A 167 -2.84 10.01 -3.68
N LEU A 168 -2.73 10.62 -2.51
CA LEU A 168 -1.73 11.66 -2.23
C LEU A 168 -0.29 11.16 -2.34
N ASP A 169 -0.07 9.85 -2.27
CA ASP A 169 1.23 9.21 -2.44
C ASP A 169 1.33 8.37 -3.73
N ALA A 170 0.47 8.64 -4.72
CA ALA A 170 0.52 8.02 -6.04
C ALA A 170 1.92 8.15 -6.65
N ASP A 171 2.62 7.03 -6.76
CA ASP A 171 3.98 6.91 -7.29
C ASP A 171 3.99 5.89 -8.42
N TRP A 172 4.40 6.27 -9.63
CA TRP A 172 4.29 5.40 -10.80
C TRP A 172 4.92 4.02 -10.58
N SER A 173 6.15 3.96 -10.04
CA SER A 173 6.86 2.70 -9.83
C SER A 173 6.25 1.90 -8.69
N VAL A 174 5.94 2.53 -7.55
CA VAL A 174 5.39 1.80 -6.40
C VAL A 174 3.95 1.36 -6.67
N ASN A 175 3.13 2.20 -7.29
CA ASN A 175 1.73 1.90 -7.61
C ASN A 175 1.66 0.71 -8.58
N ALA A 176 2.33 0.78 -9.73
CA ALA A 176 2.36 -0.32 -10.70
C ALA A 176 2.91 -1.62 -10.09
N GLY A 177 4.01 -1.53 -9.34
CA GLY A 177 4.64 -2.69 -8.71
C GLY A 177 3.75 -3.37 -7.67
N MET A 178 3.05 -2.58 -6.85
CA MET A 178 2.11 -3.08 -5.85
C MET A 178 0.84 -3.67 -6.49
N TRP A 179 0.34 -3.07 -7.56
CA TRP A 179 -0.81 -3.61 -8.30
C TRP A 179 -0.47 -4.96 -8.93
N MET A 180 0.67 -5.07 -9.61
CA MET A 180 1.17 -6.35 -10.13
C MET A 180 1.38 -7.40 -9.03
N TRP A 181 1.85 -6.98 -7.85
CA TRP A 181 2.00 -7.88 -6.70
C TRP A 181 0.65 -8.44 -6.24
N LEU A 182 -0.35 -7.57 -6.06
CA LEU A 182 -1.63 -7.95 -5.45
C LEU A 182 -2.54 -8.71 -6.41
N SER A 183 -2.43 -8.45 -7.72
CA SER A 183 -3.08 -9.23 -8.77
C SER A 183 -2.39 -10.58 -9.05
N CYS A 184 -1.23 -10.84 -8.42
CA CYS A 184 -0.33 -11.95 -8.75
C CYS A 184 0.18 -11.94 -10.20
N SER A 185 0.22 -10.76 -10.83
CA SER A 185 0.77 -10.61 -12.18
C SER A 185 2.29 -10.52 -12.18
N SER A 186 2.93 -10.13 -11.08
CA SER A 186 4.39 -10.19 -10.90
C SER A 186 4.77 -10.23 -9.41
N PHE A 187 6.03 -10.56 -9.11
CA PHE A 187 6.66 -10.62 -7.77
C PHE A 187 6.08 -11.61 -6.76
N PHE A 188 4.77 -11.81 -6.72
CA PHE A 188 4.05 -12.71 -5.82
C PHE A 188 3.18 -13.67 -6.64
N GLN A 189 3.33 -14.97 -6.38
CA GLN A 189 2.72 -16.03 -7.20
C GLN A 189 1.77 -16.95 -6.43
N GLN A 190 1.61 -16.76 -5.11
CA GLN A 190 0.70 -17.57 -4.30
C GLN A 190 -0.75 -17.05 -4.44
N PHE A 191 -1.31 -17.14 -5.64
CA PHE A 191 -2.64 -16.63 -5.99
C PHE A 191 -3.78 -17.25 -5.18
N PHE A 192 -3.57 -18.43 -4.59
CA PHE A 192 -4.52 -19.08 -3.68
C PHE A 192 -4.68 -18.35 -2.33
N HIS A 193 -3.78 -17.42 -1.97
CA HIS A 193 -3.93 -16.57 -0.80
C HIS A 193 -4.77 -15.33 -1.12
N CYS A 194 -6.10 -15.45 -1.08
CA CYS A 194 -7.05 -14.34 -1.26
C CYS A 194 -7.44 -13.67 0.07
N TYR A 195 -7.67 -12.35 0.03
CA TYR A 195 -8.20 -11.60 1.16
C TYR A 195 -9.73 -11.70 1.16
N CYS A 196 -10.30 -12.38 2.15
CA CYS A 196 -11.76 -12.45 2.28
C CYS A 196 -12.32 -11.06 2.68
N PRO A 197 -13.21 -10.45 1.88
CA PRO A 197 -13.71 -9.08 2.13
C PRO A 197 -14.53 -8.97 3.42
N VAL A 198 -15.00 -10.08 3.98
CA VAL A 198 -15.73 -10.13 5.26
C VAL A 198 -14.81 -10.46 6.43
N LYS A 199 -14.08 -11.58 6.36
CA LYS A 199 -13.27 -12.08 7.49
C LYS A 199 -12.06 -11.19 7.77
N PHE A 200 -11.49 -10.56 6.74
CA PHE A 200 -10.31 -9.71 6.92
C PHE A 200 -10.64 -8.45 7.72
N GLY A 201 -11.74 -7.75 7.38
CA GLY A 201 -12.23 -6.61 8.15
C GLY A 201 -12.52 -6.96 9.60
N ARG A 202 -13.24 -8.06 9.87
CA ARG A 202 -13.53 -8.51 11.24
C ARG A 202 -12.26 -8.82 12.06
N LYS A 203 -11.19 -9.29 11.42
CA LYS A 203 -9.90 -9.51 12.10
C LYS A 203 -9.15 -8.20 12.37
N ALA A 204 -9.31 -7.21 11.49
CA ALA A 204 -8.72 -5.88 11.61
C ALA A 204 -9.39 -5.05 12.70
N ASP A 205 -10.72 -5.12 12.72
CA ASP A 205 -11.62 -4.34 13.53
C ASP A 205 -12.87 -5.18 13.87
N PRO A 206 -12.84 -5.91 15.01
CA PRO A 206 -13.95 -6.77 15.41
C PRO A 206 -15.25 -6.03 15.70
N ASN A 207 -15.18 -4.75 16.08
CA ASN A 207 -16.35 -3.94 16.43
C ASN A 207 -16.98 -3.26 15.19
N GLY A 208 -16.20 -3.11 14.12
CA GLY A 208 -16.61 -2.41 12.91
C GLY A 208 -16.67 -0.89 13.10
N ASP A 209 -15.85 -0.35 14.00
CA ASP A 209 -15.73 1.09 14.26
C ASP A 209 -15.21 1.85 13.03
N PHE A 210 -14.40 1.22 12.18
CA PHE A 210 -13.91 1.79 10.92
C PHE A 210 -14.98 1.86 9.83
N ILE A 211 -15.98 0.97 9.89
CA ILE A 211 -17.08 0.92 8.91
C ILE A 211 -18.20 1.92 9.27
N ARG A 212 -18.33 2.25 10.56
CA ARG A 212 -19.34 3.19 11.08
C ARG A 212 -18.91 4.63 10.91
#